data_AF-A0A847RPJ2-F1
#
_entry.id   AF-A0A847RPJ2-F1
#
_cell.length_a   1.000
_cell.length_b   1.000
_cell.length_c   1.000
_cell.angle_alpha   90.00
_cell.angle_beta   90.00
_cell.angle_gamma   90.00
#
_symmetry.space_group_name_H-M   'P 1'
#
loop_
_entity.id
_entity.type
_entity.pdbx_description
1 polymer ?
#
loop_
_entity_poly.entity_id
_entity_poly.type
_entity_poly.pdbx_seq_one_letter_code
_entity_poly.pdbx_strand_id
1 'polypeptide(L)'
;MTMNTIPLQDEWFDMKKAAKLLNAKMGRTKLYRYLREEGVLMSDNEPYQQYVDAGYFKLITKDIRGRMGQLLFRQPVTLVSMKGVDFIKTKISRSADDGKK
;
A
#
# COMPACT_ATOMS: atom_id res chain seq x y z
N MET A 1 8.91 23.55 28.98
CA MET A 1 9.26 23.22 27.58
C MET A 1 8.65 21.85 27.28
N THR A 2 7.36 21.82 26.97
CA THR A 2 6.64 20.57 26.73
C THR A 2 7.12 19.96 25.42
N MET A 3 7.51 18.69 25.46
CA MET A 3 7.87 17.93 24.27
C MET A 3 6.66 17.91 23.34
N ASN A 4 6.76 18.67 22.25
CA ASN A 4 5.83 18.56 21.15
C ASN A 4 6.22 17.28 20.41
N THR A 5 5.76 16.13 20.91
CA THR A 5 5.79 14.90 20.15
C THR A 5 4.79 15.11 19.01
N ILE A 6 5.26 15.72 17.93
CA ILE A 6 4.56 15.71 16.64
C ILE A 6 4.25 14.22 16.43
N PRO A 7 2.98 13.80 16.36
CA PRO A 7 2.68 12.42 16.04
C PRO A 7 3.45 12.13 14.76
N LEU A 8 4.35 11.14 14.82
CA LEU A 8 5.11 10.64 13.68
C LEU A 8 4.12 10.61 12.53
N GLN A 9 4.24 11.52 11.55
CA GLN A 9 3.37 11.49 10.39
C GLN A 9 3.52 10.08 9.84
N ASP A 10 2.47 9.26 9.94
CA ASP A 10 2.50 7.90 9.41
C ASP A 10 2.94 8.02 7.97
N GLU A 11 4.17 7.60 7.69
CA GLU A 11 4.76 7.79 6.39
C GLU A 11 4.00 6.89 5.42
N TRP A 12 3.34 7.52 4.44
CA TRP A 12 2.55 6.81 3.44
C TRP A 12 3.43 6.47 2.24
N PHE A 13 3.51 5.19 1.93
CA PHE A 13 4.33 4.66 0.85
C PHE A 13 3.46 4.32 -0.35
N ASP A 14 3.90 4.68 -1.56
CA ASP A 14 3.32 4.07 -2.74
C ASP A 14 3.64 2.57 -2.76
N MET A 15 2.88 1.82 -3.56
CA MET A 15 3.07 0.37 -3.65
C MET A 15 4.48 -0.05 -4.10
N LYS A 16 5.22 0.85 -4.79
CA LYS A 16 6.61 0.59 -5.20
C LYS A 16 7.56 0.65 -4.01
N LYS A 17 7.42 1.65 -3.14
CA LYS A 17 8.21 1.80 -1.93
C LYS A 17 7.81 0.75 -0.88
N ALA A 18 6.51 0.47 -0.72
CA ALA A 18 6.04 -0.61 0.13
C ALA A 18 6.63 -1.98 -0.29
N ALA A 19 6.62 -2.30 -1.59
CA ALA A 19 7.25 -3.51 -2.12
C ALA A 19 8.75 -3.61 -1.77
N LYS A 20 9.50 -2.50 -1.82
CA LYS A 20 10.90 -2.49 -1.39
C LYS A 20 11.06 -2.78 0.10
N LEU A 21 10.20 -2.22 0.95
CA LEU A 21 10.20 -2.45 2.40
C LEU A 21 9.84 -3.90 2.78
N LEU A 22 9.09 -4.59 1.91
CA LEU A 22 8.68 -5.99 2.05
C LEU A 22 9.75 -6.99 1.57
N ASN A 23 10.94 -6.52 1.18
CA ASN A 23 12.07 -7.27 0.58
C ASN A 23 12.04 -7.33 -0.97
N ALA A 24 13.22 -7.42 -1.59
CA ALA A 24 13.45 -7.29 -3.03
C ALA A 24 12.78 -8.36 -3.91
N LYS A 25 12.42 -9.53 -3.35
CA LYS A 25 11.75 -10.61 -4.11
C LYS A 25 10.30 -10.29 -4.47
N MET A 26 9.64 -9.38 -3.72
CA MET A 26 8.27 -8.96 -3.95
C MET A 26 8.26 -7.65 -4.75
N GLY A 27 8.03 -7.74 -6.07
CA GLY A 27 7.89 -6.56 -6.92
C GLY A 27 6.50 -5.91 -6.82
N ARG A 28 6.39 -4.62 -7.17
CA ARG A 28 5.13 -3.86 -7.16
C ARG A 28 3.94 -4.62 -7.79
N THR A 29 4.14 -5.20 -8.97
CA THR A 29 3.08 -5.93 -9.70
C THR A 29 2.67 -7.22 -8.98
N LYS A 30 3.63 -7.95 -8.41
CA LYS A 30 3.35 -9.16 -7.62
C LYS A 30 2.60 -8.81 -6.34
N LEU A 31 2.97 -7.70 -5.70
CA LEU A 31 2.29 -7.20 -4.51
C LEU A 31 0.83 -6.83 -4.80
N TYR A 32 0.54 -6.07 -5.86
CA TYR A 32 -0.83 -5.79 -6.26
C TYR A 32 -1.64 -7.05 -6.55
N ARG A 33 -1.05 -8.04 -7.22
CA ARG A 33 -1.73 -9.32 -7.47
C ARG A 33 -2.02 -10.05 -6.16
N TYR A 34 -1.02 -10.23 -5.31
CA TYR A 34 -1.17 -10.90 -4.02
C TYR A 34 -2.24 -10.25 -3.15
N LEU A 35 -2.23 -8.92 -3.01
CA LEU A 35 -3.22 -8.23 -2.18
C LEU A 35 -4.65 -8.33 -2.75
N ARG A 36 -4.82 -8.51 -4.07
CA ARG A 36 -6.13 -8.78 -4.66
C ARG A 36 -6.58 -10.22 -4.41
N GLU A 37 -5.68 -11.17 -4.56
CA GLU A 37 -5.93 -12.59 -4.26
C GLU A 37 -6.30 -12.79 -2.77
N GLU A 38 -5.67 -12.04 -1.86
CA GLU A 38 -5.95 -12.03 -0.43
C GLU A 38 -7.21 -11.23 -0.02
N GLY A 39 -7.94 -10.65 -0.98
CA GLY A 39 -9.12 -9.84 -0.69
C GLY A 39 -8.83 -8.53 0.05
N VAL A 40 -7.59 -8.02 -0.03
CA VAL A 40 -7.17 -6.74 0.56
C VAL A 40 -7.46 -5.58 -0.39
N LEU A 41 -7.22 -5.79 -1.69
CA LEU A 41 -7.52 -4.85 -2.75
C LEU A 41 -8.62 -5.39 -3.67
N MET A 42 -9.39 -4.48 -4.25
CA MET A 42 -10.36 -4.71 -5.30
C MET A 42 -9.67 -4.88 -6.66
N SER A 43 -10.42 -5.24 -7.71
CA SER A 43 -9.87 -5.51 -9.05
C SER A 43 -9.14 -4.32 -9.67
N ASP A 44 -9.56 -3.10 -9.32
CA ASP A 44 -8.99 -1.80 -9.72
C ASP A 44 -7.81 -1.33 -8.84
N ASN A 45 -7.41 -2.15 -7.86
CA ASN A 45 -6.35 -1.90 -6.87
C ASN A 45 -6.71 -0.92 -5.75
N GLU A 46 -7.98 -0.58 -5.58
CA GLU A 46 -8.44 0.16 -4.43
C GLU A 46 -8.54 -0.76 -3.20
N PRO A 47 -8.18 -0.29 -1.99
CA PRO A 47 -8.34 -1.09 -0.78
C PRO A 47 -9.81 -1.21 -0.38
N TYR A 48 -10.21 -2.37 0.13
CA TYR A 48 -11.52 -2.47 0.80
C TYR A 48 -11.55 -1.55 2.03
N GLN A 49 -12.72 -0.94 2.28
CA GLN A 49 -12.91 0.07 3.33
C GLN A 49 -12.39 -0.38 4.71
N GLN A 50 -12.61 -1.65 5.09
CA GLN A 50 -12.11 -2.20 6.36
C GLN A 50 -10.59 -2.05 6.57
N TYR A 51 -9.79 -2.11 5.50
CA TYR A 51 -8.33 -1.95 5.60
C TYR A 51 -7.89 -0.49 5.56
N VAL A 52 -8.75 0.40 5.06
CA VAL A 52 -8.59 1.86 5.19
C VAL A 52 -8.91 2.28 6.62
N ASP A 53 -10.04 1.83 7.16
CA ASP A 53 -10.48 2.12 8.54
C ASP A 53 -9.49 1.57 9.57
N ALA A 54 -8.87 0.42 9.29
CA ALA A 54 -7.82 -0.13 10.12
C ALA A 54 -6.47 0.62 10.04
N GLY A 55 -6.35 1.61 9.14
CA GLY A 55 -5.16 2.45 8.98
C GLY A 55 -4.00 1.78 8.23
N TYR A 56 -4.25 0.67 7.52
CA TYR A 56 -3.22 -0.01 6.73
C TYR A 56 -2.99 0.66 5.37
N PHE A 57 -4.07 1.13 4.75
CA PHE A 57 -4.05 1.74 3.42
C PHE A 57 -4.77 3.07 3.40
N LYS A 58 -4.45 3.88 2.40
CA LYS A 58 -5.17 5.11 2.07
C LYS A 58 -5.30 5.21 0.56
N LEU A 59 -6.46 5.61 0.08
CA LEU A 59 -6.66 5.96 -1.31
C LEU A 59 -6.48 7.47 -1.48
N ILE A 60 -5.63 7.87 -2.43
CA ILE A 60 -5.50 9.27 -2.84
C ILE A 60 -5.74 9.40 -4.33
N THR A 61 -6.06 10.61 -4.78
CA THR A 61 -6.12 10.93 -6.20
C THR A 61 -4.87 11.69 -6.60
N LYS A 62 -4.18 11.21 -7.64
CA LYS A 62 -3.01 11.86 -8.22
C LYS A 62 -3.36 12.45 -9.58
N ASP A 63 -3.09 13.74 -9.76
CA ASP A 63 -3.15 14.40 -11.06
C ASP A 63 -2.03 13.86 -11.96
N ILE A 64 -2.40 13.30 -13.11
CA ILE A 64 -1.47 12.96 -14.18
C ILE A 64 -1.47 14.11 -15.17
N ARG A 65 -0.31 14.77 -15.29
CA ARG A 65 -0.12 15.94 -16.14
C ARG A 65 0.71 15.58 -17.37
N GLY A 66 0.35 16.19 -18.50
CA GLY A 66 1.09 16.06 -19.75
C GLY A 66 2.41 16.83 -19.71
N ARG A 67 3.22 16.67 -20.77
CA ARG A 67 4.52 17.38 -20.90
C ARG A 67 4.39 18.90 -20.89
N MET A 68 3.23 19.43 -21.27
CA MET A 68 2.93 20.88 -21.27
C MET A 68 2.21 21.32 -19.99
N GLY A 69 2.12 20.46 -18.97
CA GLY A 69 1.53 20.78 -17.66
C GLY A 69 0.00 20.69 -17.58
N GLN A 70 -0.68 20.40 -18.69
CA GLN A 70 -2.13 20.22 -18.72
C GLN A 70 -2.55 18.96 -17.95
N LEU A 71 -3.66 19.03 -17.22
CA LEU A 71 -4.25 17.85 -16.57
C LEU A 71 -4.79 16.90 -17.65
N LEU A 72 -4.29 15.67 -17.68
CA LEU A 72 -4.78 14.64 -18.59
C LEU A 72 -5.92 13.85 -17.94
N PHE A 73 -5.65 13.28 -16.76
CA PHE A 73 -6.63 12.57 -15.96
C PHE A 73 -6.17 12.47 -14.50
N ARG A 74 -7.10 12.06 -13.65
CA ARG A 74 -6.86 11.80 -12.23
C ARG A 74 -6.80 10.30 -12.01
N GLN A 75 -5.73 9.83 -11.37
CA GLN A 75 -5.51 8.42 -11.12
C GLN A 75 -5.67 8.11 -9.63
N PRO A 76 -6.50 7.14 -9.23
CA PRO A 76 -6.49 6.61 -7.87
C PRO A 76 -5.16 5.92 -7.58
N VAL A 77 -4.58 6.22 -6.43
CA VAL A 77 -3.31 5.64 -5.97
C VAL A 77 -3.48 5.16 -4.54
N THR A 78 -3.27 3.86 -4.36
CA THR A 78 -3.25 3.21 -3.05
C THR A 78 -1.89 3.42 -2.39
N LEU A 79 -1.91 3.99 -1.20
CA LEU A 79 -0.77 4.15 -0.32
C LEU A 79 -0.86 3.16 0.84
N VAL A 80 0.29 2.83 1.40
CA VAL A 80 0.48 1.86 2.49
C VAL A 80 1.17 2.57 3.65
N SER A 81 0.64 2.46 4.86
CA SER A 81 1.32 2.95 6.07
C SER A 81 2.41 1.97 6.52
N MET A 82 3.24 2.36 7.49
CA MET A 82 4.19 1.41 8.10
C MET A 82 3.46 0.22 8.74
N LYS A 83 2.33 0.49 9.43
CA LYS A 83 1.43 -0.53 9.97
C LYS A 83 0.91 -1.47 8.87
N GLY A 84 0.58 -0.92 7.70
CA GLY A 84 0.18 -1.71 6.53
C GLY A 84 1.30 -2.60 6.00
N VAL A 85 2.55 -2.11 5.98
CA VAL A 85 3.71 -2.93 5.61
C VAL A 85 3.85 -4.13 6.56
N ASP A 86 3.75 -3.92 7.87
CA ASP A 86 3.87 -5.02 8.85
C ASP A 86 2.72 -6.03 8.73
N PHE A 87 1.49 -5.56 8.51
CA PHE A 87 0.34 -6.42 8.20
C PHE A 87 0.60 -7.31 6.98
N ILE A 88 1.15 -6.74 5.90
CA ILE A 88 1.46 -7.50 4.68
C ILE A 88 2.57 -8.53 4.94
N LYS A 89 3.61 -8.20 5.71
CA LYS A 89 4.67 -9.15 6.08
C LYS A 89 4.10 -10.37 6.79
N THR A 90 3.24 -10.15 7.79
CA THR A 90 2.61 -11.24 8.55
C THR A 90 1.76 -12.15 7.65
N LYS A 91 0.99 -11.58 6.72
CA LYS A 91 0.21 -12.37 5.76
C LYS A 91 1.10 -13.21 4.84
N ILE A 92 2.14 -12.61 4.24
CA ILE A 92 3.06 -13.32 3.33
C ILE A 92 3.76 -14.48 4.05
N SER A 93 4.22 -14.26 5.29
CA SER A 93 4.86 -15.31 6.08
C SER A 93 3.94 -16.49 6.37
N ARG A 94 2.64 -16.25 6.53
CA ARG A 94 1.64 -17.30 6.76
C ARG A 94 1.36 -18.12 5.50
N SER A 95 1.27 -17.46 4.34
CA SER A 95 1.09 -18.15 3.04
C SER A 95 2.30 -19.02 2.63
N ALA A 96 3.51 -18.73 3.14
CA ALA A 96 4.71 -19.53 2.85
C ALA A 96 4.77 -20.85 3.63
N ASP A 97 4.06 -20.96 4.75
CA ASP A 97 4.04 -22.16 5.60
C ASP A 97 2.97 -23.17 5.13
N ASP A 98 1.83 -22.68 4.65
CA ASP A 98 0.73 -23.53 4.14
C ASP A 98 1.05 -24.26 2.82
N GLY A 99 2.12 -23.88 2.11
CA GLY A 99 2.58 -24.53 0.87
C GLY A 99 3.50 -25.74 1.07
N LYS A 100 3.73 -26.18 2.32
CA LYS A 100 4.63 -27.29 2.66
C LYS A 100 3.91 -28.59 3.04
N LYS A 101 2.63 -28.73 2.69
CA LYS A 101 1.83 -29.92 3.02
C LYS A 101 1.75 -30.89 1.85
#